data_AF-A0A849RQB7-F1
#
_entry.id   AF-A0A849RQB7-F1
#
_cell.length_a   1.000
_cell.length_b   1.000
_cell.length_c   1.000
_cell.angle_alpha   90.00
_cell.angle_beta   90.00
_cell.angle_gamma   90.00
#
_symmetry.space_group_name_H-M   'P 1'
#
loop_
_entity.id
_entity.type
_entity.pdbx_description
1 polymer ?
#
loop_
_entity_poly.entity_id
_entity_poly.type
_entity_poly.pdbx_seq_one_letter_code
_entity_poly.pdbx_strand_id
1 'polypeptide(L)'
;MLVSLLAVGCSSTPKEQASAEKKAVGGTDEQIFLGDTIEKNYDPNVIMKRGEAFFDKEEYSEALVEYNHFLDLHKTHVLAPYAAFKIGESHFKMAKSIDRDPEPLNKAITALERMRKDFPGSRYDAQAQQKIQECHDWLAQMHLFVGQFYYRRESYLAAAHRFEQIMKIYPDKPVAPDALYFLALSYHELGADDWAADNLTLLAEKYPTSKVAADGRSLMAKLGNKKSDTMIAKDSSATPFSDARPYAPSSSSPDLPAIPNAASAFSANVLGQSFTACRLGAWC
;
A
#
# COMPACT_ATOMS: atom_id res chain seq x y z
N MET A 1 9.98 91.89 45.39
CA MET A 1 10.83 91.13 46.31
C MET A 1 10.75 89.66 45.92
N LEU A 2 11.91 89.03 45.68
CA LEU A 2 12.08 87.58 45.54
C LEU A 2 11.42 86.83 46.72
N VAL A 3 10.85 85.64 46.48
CA VAL A 3 11.26 84.37 47.13
C VAL A 3 10.76 83.21 46.25
N SER A 4 11.69 82.42 45.71
CA SER A 4 11.49 81.03 45.29
C SER A 4 11.56 80.11 46.51
N LEU A 5 10.70 79.10 46.60
CA LEU A 5 11.00 77.87 47.36
C LEU A 5 10.26 76.65 46.77
N LEU A 6 10.87 75.49 47.00
CA LEU A 6 10.87 74.29 46.18
C LEU A 6 9.69 73.31 46.39
N ALA A 7 9.61 72.39 45.43
CA ALA A 7 8.73 71.23 45.24
C ALA A 7 8.57 70.27 46.44
N VAL A 8 7.51 69.43 46.41
CA VAL A 8 7.55 67.94 46.31
C VAL A 8 6.17 67.32 46.64
N GLY A 9 5.70 66.40 45.77
CA GLY A 9 4.82 65.24 46.07
C GLY A 9 3.36 65.49 46.47
N CYS A 10 2.34 64.70 46.16
CA CYS A 10 2.19 63.39 45.51
C CYS A 10 0.75 63.30 44.99
N SER A 11 0.57 62.94 43.71
CA SER A 11 -0.71 62.49 43.15
C SER A 11 -0.73 60.97 43.19
N SER A 12 -1.54 60.37 44.07
CA SER A 12 -1.77 58.92 44.10
C SER A 12 -3.12 58.58 43.46
N THR A 13 -3.11 58.43 42.14
CA THR A 13 -4.00 57.47 41.46
C THR A 13 -3.43 56.06 41.69
N PRO A 14 -4.21 55.06 42.12
CA PRO A 14 -3.70 53.71 42.28
C PRO A 14 -3.37 53.14 40.90
N LYS A 15 -2.10 52.79 40.73
CA LYS A 15 -1.56 52.09 39.59
C LYS A 15 -1.89 50.61 39.74
N GLU A 16 -2.49 50.05 38.69
CA GLU A 16 -2.46 48.64 38.36
C GLU A 16 -1.05 48.08 38.62
N GLN A 17 -0.92 47.19 39.60
CA GLN A 17 0.25 46.36 39.79
C GLN A 17 -0.21 44.92 39.96
N ALA A 18 -0.12 44.21 38.85
CA ALA A 18 0.10 42.78 38.83
C ALA A 18 1.18 42.43 39.86
N SER A 19 0.78 41.72 40.91
CA SER A 19 1.69 40.94 41.74
C SER A 19 1.40 39.48 41.45
N ALA A 20 2.24 38.95 40.56
CA ALA A 20 2.38 37.52 40.37
C ALA A 20 2.86 36.90 41.69
N GLU A 21 1.97 36.22 42.41
CA GLU A 21 2.38 35.22 43.38
C GLU A 21 2.99 34.05 42.61
N LYS A 22 4.32 34.09 42.46
CA LYS A 22 5.11 32.91 42.08
C LYS A 22 5.03 31.90 43.23
N LYS A 23 4.07 30.99 43.15
CA LYS A 23 4.16 29.73 43.88
C LYS A 23 5.24 28.90 43.21
N ALA A 24 6.41 28.84 43.85
CA ALA A 24 7.50 27.98 43.43
C ALA A 24 7.09 26.52 43.70
N VAL A 25 6.66 25.83 42.65
CA VAL A 25 6.62 24.36 42.64
C VAL A 25 7.89 23.91 41.95
N GLY A 26 8.70 23.16 42.70
CA GLY A 26 9.99 22.65 42.26
C GLY A 26 9.84 21.38 41.42
N GLY A 27 10.74 21.27 40.44
CA GLY A 27 11.14 20.00 39.84
C GLY A 27 10.31 19.54 38.63
N THR A 28 11.01 19.41 37.52
CA THR A 28 10.68 18.66 36.27
C THR A 28 9.80 19.37 35.23
N ASP A 29 10.44 19.79 34.13
CA ASP A 29 10.01 19.91 32.72
C ASP A 29 8.63 20.45 32.28
N GLU A 30 7.70 20.75 33.17
CA GLU A 30 6.32 21.12 32.78
C GLU A 30 6.17 22.61 32.41
N GLN A 31 7.22 23.42 32.55
CA GLN A 31 7.14 24.88 32.32
C GLN A 31 7.44 25.33 30.88
N ILE A 32 7.59 24.40 29.93
CA ILE A 32 7.86 24.75 28.51
C ILE A 32 6.57 25.15 27.75
N PHE A 33 5.38 25.01 28.34
CA PHE A 33 4.09 25.26 27.66
C PHE A 33 3.23 26.35 28.34
N LEU A 34 3.81 27.49 28.73
CA LEU A 34 3.13 28.52 29.53
C LEU A 34 2.24 29.53 28.76
N GLY A 35 1.75 29.19 27.56
CA GLY A 35 0.93 30.10 26.73
C GLY A 35 -0.41 29.53 26.26
N ASP A 36 -0.47 28.21 26.06
CA ASP A 36 -1.68 27.54 25.60
C ASP A 36 -2.32 26.80 26.77
N THR A 37 -3.48 27.28 27.21
CA THR A 37 -4.34 26.54 28.14
C THR A 37 -4.58 25.14 27.59
N ILE A 38 -4.56 24.10 28.44
CA ILE A 38 -4.72 22.69 28.03
C ILE A 38 -5.93 22.50 27.08
N GLU A 39 -7.02 23.24 27.32
CA GLU A 39 -8.23 23.24 26.49
C GLU A 39 -7.99 23.66 25.02
N LYS A 40 -7.07 24.61 24.77
CA LYS A 40 -6.75 25.07 23.42
C LYS A 40 -6.03 24.00 22.60
N ASN A 41 -5.25 23.13 23.24
CA ASN A 41 -4.55 22.05 22.54
C ASN A 41 -5.48 21.00 21.94
N TYR A 42 -6.71 20.91 22.47
CA TYR A 42 -7.76 20.00 22.00
C TYR A 42 -8.83 20.68 21.15
N ASP A 43 -8.71 22.00 20.88
CA ASP A 43 -9.61 22.69 19.96
C ASP A 43 -9.47 22.09 18.55
N PRO A 44 -10.58 21.71 17.89
CA PRO A 44 -10.54 21.12 16.54
C PRO A 44 -9.73 21.96 15.54
N ASN A 45 -9.84 23.28 15.58
CA ASN A 45 -9.15 24.16 14.64
C ASN A 45 -7.65 24.23 14.92
N VAL A 46 -7.24 24.13 16.18
CA VAL A 46 -5.83 24.12 16.57
C VAL A 46 -5.17 22.83 16.11
N ILE A 47 -5.79 21.67 16.38
CA ILE A 47 -5.29 20.37 15.90
C ILE A 47 -5.20 20.36 14.37
N MET A 48 -6.24 20.84 13.70
CA MET A 48 -6.25 20.89 12.22
C MET A 48 -5.11 21.73 11.68
N LYS A 49 -4.94 22.96 12.18
CA LYS A 49 -3.85 23.85 11.73
C LYS A 49 -2.46 23.28 12.01
N ARG A 50 -2.30 22.53 13.10
CA ARG A 50 -1.04 21.85 13.42
C ARG A 50 -0.75 20.74 12.41
N GLY A 51 -1.74 19.93 12.06
CA GLY A 51 -1.63 18.93 11.00
C GLY A 51 -1.31 19.54 9.63
N GLU A 52 -1.95 20.66 9.29
CA GLU A 52 -1.65 21.43 8.06
C GLU A 52 -0.23 21.96 8.05
N ALA A 53 0.23 22.55 9.17
CA ALA A 53 1.59 23.06 9.28
C ALA A 53 2.66 21.97 9.11
N PHE A 54 2.43 20.76 9.64
CA PHE A 54 3.32 19.62 9.40
C PHE A 54 3.26 19.15 7.93
N PHE A 55 2.06 19.08 7.36
CA PHE A 55 1.88 18.68 5.97
C PHE A 55 2.61 19.63 5.01
N ASP A 56 2.50 20.94 5.23
CA ASP A 56 3.13 21.98 4.40
C ASP A 56 4.67 21.97 4.53
N LYS A 57 5.20 21.48 5.64
CA LYS A 57 6.63 21.24 5.85
C LYS A 57 7.12 19.91 5.29
N GLU A 58 6.23 19.12 4.67
CA GLU A 58 6.48 17.77 4.19
C GLU A 58 6.83 16.77 5.31
N GLU A 59 6.51 17.11 6.56
CA GLU A 59 6.61 16.27 7.75
C GLU A 59 5.35 15.37 7.83
N TYR A 60 5.17 14.52 6.81
CA TYR A 60 3.93 13.75 6.61
C TYR A 60 3.65 12.75 7.75
N SER A 61 4.70 12.23 8.41
CA SER A 61 4.58 11.36 9.57
C SER A 61 3.92 12.07 10.76
N GLU A 62 4.35 13.29 11.03
CA GLU A 62 3.86 14.16 12.10
C GLU A 62 2.45 14.63 11.75
N ALA A 63 2.21 15.02 10.49
CA ALA A 63 0.88 15.37 10.00
C ALA A 63 -0.13 14.22 10.18
N LEU A 64 0.27 12.97 9.92
CA LEU A 64 -0.57 11.79 10.14
C LEU A 64 -0.98 11.65 11.61
N VAL A 65 -0.06 11.88 12.55
CA VAL A 65 -0.38 11.82 13.98
C VAL A 65 -1.46 12.84 14.32
N GLU A 66 -1.35 14.07 13.82
CA GLU A 66 -2.31 15.13 14.09
C GLU A 66 -3.68 14.89 13.46
N TYR A 67 -3.73 14.45 12.19
CA TYR A 67 -5.00 14.17 11.55
C TYR A 67 -5.71 12.96 12.18
N ASN A 68 -4.96 11.92 12.58
CA ASN A 68 -5.55 10.80 13.34
C ASN A 68 -6.06 11.29 14.70
N HIS A 69 -5.28 12.12 15.40
CA HIS A 69 -5.69 12.70 16.68
C HIS A 69 -6.98 13.52 16.55
N PHE A 70 -7.10 14.32 15.48
CA PHE A 70 -8.32 15.03 15.15
C PHE A 70 -9.50 14.07 14.97
N LEU A 71 -9.32 13.00 14.20
CA LEU A 71 -10.36 12.00 13.99
C LEU A 71 -10.67 11.20 15.25
N ASP A 72 -9.77 11.03 16.19
CA ASP A 72 -10.07 10.31 17.43
C ASP A 72 -10.99 11.13 18.35
N LEU A 73 -10.74 12.44 18.44
CA LEU A 73 -11.47 13.34 19.32
C LEU A 73 -12.74 13.94 18.67
N HIS A 74 -12.70 14.24 17.37
CA HIS A 74 -13.65 15.12 16.70
C HIS A 74 -14.29 14.48 15.44
N LYS A 75 -14.72 13.21 15.53
CA LYS A 75 -15.27 12.42 14.40
C LYS A 75 -16.45 13.07 13.67
N THR A 76 -17.30 13.79 14.39
CA THR A 76 -18.53 14.41 13.84
C THR A 76 -18.31 15.86 13.40
N HIS A 77 -17.08 16.39 13.52
CA HIS A 77 -16.79 17.77 13.16
C HIS A 77 -16.81 17.98 11.64
N VAL A 78 -17.14 19.20 11.19
CA VAL A 78 -17.21 19.57 9.76
C VAL A 78 -15.89 19.32 9.01
N LEU A 79 -14.76 19.36 9.72
CA LEU A 79 -13.43 19.12 9.17
C LEU A 79 -12.99 17.65 9.22
N ALA A 80 -13.76 16.73 9.80
CA ALA A 80 -13.39 15.31 9.87
C ALA A 80 -13.17 14.67 8.48
N PRO A 81 -14.02 14.92 7.46
CA PRO A 81 -13.76 14.41 6.11
C PRO A 81 -12.48 14.98 5.48
N TYR A 82 -12.08 16.20 5.86
CA TYR A 82 -10.82 16.80 5.40
C TYR A 82 -9.60 16.15 6.06
N ALA A 83 -9.63 15.94 7.38
CA ALA A 83 -8.57 15.23 8.10
C ALA A 83 -8.38 13.82 7.52
N ALA A 84 -9.47 13.08 7.30
CA ALA A 84 -9.43 11.74 6.71
C ALA A 84 -8.85 11.73 5.29
N PHE A 85 -9.19 12.71 4.46
CA PHE A 85 -8.58 12.87 3.13
C PHE A 85 -7.08 13.15 3.24
N LYS A 86 -6.67 14.04 4.16
CA LYS A 86 -5.27 14.39 4.38
C LYS A 86 -4.42 13.24 4.90
N ILE A 87 -4.98 12.30 5.66
CA ILE A 87 -4.28 11.06 6.03
C ILE A 87 -3.89 10.26 4.78
N GLY A 88 -4.83 10.07 3.85
CA GLY A 88 -4.56 9.39 2.59
C GLY A 88 -3.54 10.13 1.74
N GLU A 89 -3.65 11.46 1.65
CA GLU A 89 -2.72 12.30 0.90
C GLU A 89 -1.30 12.26 1.49
N SER A 90 -1.16 12.29 2.82
CA SER A 90 0.13 12.15 3.50
C SER A 90 0.81 10.83 3.17
N HIS A 91 0.09 9.70 3.24
CA HIS A 91 0.64 8.40 2.85
C HIS A 91 1.07 8.37 1.38
N PHE A 92 0.27 8.96 0.48
CA PHE A 92 0.62 9.07 -0.93
C PHE A 92 1.91 9.87 -1.15
N LYS A 93 2.06 10.99 -0.44
CA LYS A 93 3.26 11.85 -0.52
C LYS A 93 4.51 11.24 0.09
N MET A 94 4.38 10.27 1.00
CA MET A 94 5.51 9.51 1.54
C MET A 94 6.12 8.53 0.52
N ALA A 95 5.41 8.18 -0.55
CA ALA A 95 5.96 7.36 -1.63
C ALA A 95 7.06 8.13 -2.37
N LYS A 96 8.25 7.53 -2.50
CA LYS A 96 9.45 8.22 -3.03
C LYS A 96 9.65 7.99 -4.53
N SER A 97 9.89 6.73 -4.91
CA SER A 97 10.24 6.37 -6.29
C SER A 97 9.82 4.93 -6.59
N ILE A 98 9.73 4.59 -7.88
CA ILE A 98 9.22 3.31 -8.40
C ILE A 98 10.05 2.10 -7.93
N ASP A 99 11.30 2.31 -7.57
CA ASP A 99 12.24 1.29 -7.07
C ASP A 99 12.19 1.09 -5.55
N ARG A 100 11.33 1.83 -4.82
CA ARG A 100 11.22 1.79 -3.36
C ARG A 100 10.02 0.97 -2.89
N ASP A 101 9.85 0.87 -1.58
CA ASP A 101 8.75 0.13 -0.97
C ASP A 101 7.38 0.70 -1.38
N PRO A 102 6.46 -0.13 -1.92
CA PRO A 102 5.09 0.29 -2.25
C PRO A 102 4.17 0.47 -1.03
N GLU A 103 4.60 0.10 0.19
CA GLU A 103 3.75 0.16 1.39
C GLU A 103 3.02 1.51 1.59
N PRO A 104 3.65 2.69 1.39
CA PRO A 104 2.95 3.97 1.51
C PRO A 104 1.75 4.10 0.55
N LEU A 105 1.83 3.56 -0.67
CA LEU A 105 0.73 3.58 -1.63
C LEU A 105 -0.44 2.71 -1.17
N ASN A 106 -0.16 1.53 -0.63
CA ASN A 106 -1.20 0.65 -0.09
C ASN A 106 -1.89 1.28 1.13
N LYS A 107 -1.12 1.95 2.01
CA LYS A 107 -1.67 2.72 3.13
C LYS A 107 -2.52 3.89 2.65
N ALA A 108 -2.10 4.58 1.60
CA ALA A 108 -2.88 5.67 0.99
C ALA A 108 -4.22 5.17 0.44
N ILE A 109 -4.23 4.09 -0.34
CA ILE A 109 -5.46 3.48 -0.88
C ILE A 109 -6.39 3.11 0.28
N THR A 110 -5.89 2.39 1.28
CA THR A 110 -6.69 1.95 2.44
C THR A 110 -7.30 3.14 3.19
N ALA A 111 -6.52 4.20 3.42
CA ALA A 111 -6.98 5.40 4.12
C ALA A 111 -8.04 6.17 3.32
N LEU A 112 -7.84 6.31 2.00
CA LEU A 112 -8.79 7.01 1.11
C LEU A 112 -10.09 6.21 0.95
N GLU A 113 -10.01 4.89 0.77
CA GLU A 113 -11.21 4.03 0.74
C GLU A 113 -11.98 4.10 2.05
N ARG A 114 -11.28 4.06 3.19
CA ARG A 114 -11.89 4.27 4.50
C ARG A 114 -12.57 5.62 4.59
N MET A 115 -11.92 6.70 4.15
CA MET A 115 -12.51 8.04 4.14
C MET A 115 -13.79 8.10 3.32
N ARG A 116 -13.83 7.51 2.12
CA ARG A 116 -15.03 7.44 1.27
C ARG A 116 -16.16 6.63 1.92
N LYS A 117 -15.81 5.58 2.67
CA LYS A 117 -16.76 4.74 3.42
C LYS A 117 -17.31 5.45 4.65
N ASP A 118 -16.45 6.08 5.44
CA ASP A 118 -16.79 6.71 6.72
C ASP A 118 -17.50 8.07 6.49
N PHE A 119 -17.22 8.76 5.38
CA PHE A 119 -17.78 10.09 5.04
C PHE A 119 -18.37 10.12 3.61
N PRO A 120 -19.47 9.40 3.34
CA PRO A 120 -20.10 9.37 2.01
C PRO A 120 -20.62 10.76 1.61
N GLY A 121 -20.43 11.14 0.33
CA GLY A 121 -20.87 12.44 -0.18
C GLY A 121 -20.03 13.64 0.26
N SER A 122 -18.88 13.40 0.89
CA SER A 122 -17.90 14.45 1.20
C SER A 122 -17.44 15.20 -0.05
N ARG A 123 -17.14 16.50 0.09
CA ARG A 123 -16.55 17.32 -1.00
C ARG A 123 -15.22 16.77 -1.54
N TYR A 124 -14.57 15.90 -0.78
CA TYR A 124 -13.30 15.27 -1.12
C TYR A 124 -13.44 13.91 -1.79
N ASP A 125 -14.66 13.37 -1.98
CA ASP A 125 -14.87 12.02 -2.53
C ASP A 125 -14.25 11.85 -3.93
N ALA A 126 -14.48 12.82 -4.82
CA ALA A 126 -13.92 12.81 -6.16
C ALA A 126 -12.38 12.87 -6.17
N GLN A 127 -11.80 13.71 -5.29
CA GLN A 127 -10.35 13.82 -5.14
C GLN A 127 -9.75 12.54 -4.56
N ALA A 128 -10.40 11.93 -3.57
CA ALA A 128 -9.99 10.66 -2.99
C ALA A 128 -10.01 9.55 -4.05
N GLN A 129 -11.07 9.46 -4.85
CA GLN A 129 -11.15 8.48 -5.92
C GLN A 129 -10.06 8.68 -6.98
N GLN A 130 -9.78 9.92 -7.36
CA GLN A 130 -8.67 10.22 -8.27
C GLN A 130 -7.33 9.76 -7.69
N LYS A 131 -7.06 10.06 -6.41
CA LYS A 131 -5.82 9.67 -5.73
C LYS A 131 -5.67 8.16 -5.61
N ILE A 132 -6.76 7.42 -5.37
CA ILE A 132 -6.76 5.95 -5.40
C ILE A 132 -6.33 5.44 -6.79
N GLN A 133 -6.86 6.03 -7.87
CA GLN A 133 -6.46 5.66 -9.22
C GLN A 133 -4.99 5.95 -9.50
N GLU A 134 -4.49 7.11 -9.07
CA GLU A 134 -3.06 7.46 -9.18
C GLU A 134 -2.17 6.45 -8.41
N CYS A 135 -2.60 5.98 -7.23
CA CYS A 135 -1.88 4.93 -6.50
C CYS A 135 -1.81 3.62 -7.28
N HIS A 136 -2.93 3.17 -7.86
CA HIS A 136 -2.96 1.95 -8.67
C HIS A 136 -2.13 2.07 -9.95
N ASP A 137 -2.15 3.23 -10.61
CA ASP A 137 -1.33 3.51 -11.78
C ASP A 137 0.17 3.38 -11.42
N TRP A 138 0.56 3.92 -10.26
CA TRP A 138 1.94 3.85 -9.79
C TRP A 138 2.32 2.41 -9.42
N LEU A 139 1.48 1.68 -8.70
CA LEU A 139 1.71 0.27 -8.38
C LEU A 139 1.88 -0.58 -9.65
N ALA A 140 1.06 -0.36 -10.67
CA ALA A 140 1.16 -1.06 -11.95
C ALA A 140 2.51 -0.77 -12.64
N GLN A 141 2.98 0.48 -12.61
CA GLN A 141 4.31 0.86 -13.12
C GLN A 141 5.44 0.19 -12.33
N MET A 142 5.32 0.05 -11.01
CA MET A 142 6.30 -0.66 -10.18
C MET A 142 6.39 -2.13 -10.55
N HIS A 143 5.26 -2.81 -10.75
CA HIS A 143 5.26 -4.18 -11.23
C HIS A 143 5.94 -4.32 -12.59
N LEU A 144 5.67 -3.39 -13.52
CA LEU A 144 6.28 -3.40 -14.85
C LEU A 144 7.80 -3.21 -14.73
N PHE A 145 8.25 -2.23 -13.95
CA PHE A 145 9.66 -1.94 -13.72
C PHE A 145 10.41 -3.16 -13.15
N VAL A 146 9.85 -3.80 -12.13
CA VAL A 146 10.44 -4.99 -11.51
C VAL A 146 10.43 -6.18 -12.48
N GLY A 147 9.36 -6.36 -13.26
CA GLY A 147 9.30 -7.40 -14.29
C GLY A 147 10.36 -7.21 -15.37
N GLN A 148 10.53 -5.99 -15.88
CA GLN A 148 11.58 -5.66 -16.86
C GLN A 148 12.98 -5.85 -16.27
N PHE A 149 13.17 -5.54 -14.98
CA PHE A 149 14.43 -5.83 -14.30
C PHE A 149 14.74 -7.33 -14.27
N TYR A 150 13.78 -8.19 -13.90
CA TYR A 150 13.98 -9.64 -13.92
C TYR A 150 14.20 -10.19 -15.32
N TYR A 151 13.50 -9.65 -16.32
CA TYR A 151 13.70 -10.02 -17.72
C TYR A 151 15.14 -9.74 -18.18
N ARG A 152 15.67 -8.53 -17.90
CA ARG A 152 17.06 -8.18 -18.21
C ARG A 152 18.10 -9.01 -17.47
N ARG A 153 17.70 -9.68 -16.38
CA ARG A 153 18.54 -10.59 -15.59
C ARG A 153 18.35 -12.05 -16.00
N GLU A 154 17.68 -12.30 -17.13
CA GLU A 154 17.36 -13.63 -17.67
C GLU A 154 16.56 -14.52 -16.70
N SER A 155 15.93 -13.89 -15.69
CA SER A 155 15.05 -14.56 -14.74
C SER A 155 13.61 -14.54 -15.27
N TYR A 156 13.39 -15.27 -16.36
CA TYR A 156 12.16 -15.19 -17.13
C TYR A 156 10.92 -15.66 -16.35
N LEU A 157 11.06 -16.68 -15.49
CA LEU A 157 9.95 -17.13 -14.64
C LEU A 157 9.51 -16.05 -13.63
N ALA A 158 10.47 -15.38 -12.99
CA ALA A 158 10.19 -14.28 -12.08
C ALA A 158 9.61 -13.05 -12.81
N ALA A 159 10.11 -12.77 -14.01
CA ALA A 159 9.59 -11.72 -14.88
C ALA A 159 8.13 -12.00 -15.28
N ALA A 160 7.84 -13.20 -15.78
CA ALA A 160 6.50 -13.65 -16.14
C ALA A 160 5.53 -13.47 -14.97
N HIS A 161 5.90 -13.94 -13.77
CA HIS A 161 5.08 -13.76 -12.58
C HIS A 161 4.75 -12.28 -12.29
N ARG A 162 5.70 -11.35 -12.50
CA ARG A 162 5.44 -9.92 -12.31
C ARG A 162 4.48 -9.34 -13.33
N PHE A 163 4.60 -9.73 -14.60
CA PHE A 163 3.69 -9.27 -15.66
C PHE A 163 2.29 -9.90 -15.52
N GLU A 164 2.19 -11.15 -15.08
CA GLU A 164 0.91 -11.79 -14.74
C GLU A 164 0.16 -11.02 -13.64
N GLN A 165 0.87 -10.51 -12.61
CA GLN A 165 0.22 -9.67 -11.59
C GLN A 165 -0.41 -8.41 -12.18
N ILE A 166 0.23 -7.78 -13.17
CA ILE A 166 -0.34 -6.62 -13.87
C ILE A 166 -1.61 -7.02 -14.60
N MET A 167 -1.60 -8.16 -15.30
CA MET A 167 -2.78 -8.62 -16.03
C MET A 167 -3.92 -9.07 -15.11
N LYS A 168 -3.60 -9.53 -13.91
CA LYS A 168 -4.58 -9.95 -12.92
C LYS A 168 -5.21 -8.77 -12.18
N ILE A 169 -4.41 -7.78 -11.79
CA ILE A 169 -4.81 -6.71 -10.88
C ILE A 169 -5.09 -5.39 -11.63
N TYR A 170 -4.34 -5.13 -12.70
CA TYR A 170 -4.30 -3.86 -13.43
C TYR A 170 -4.50 -4.02 -14.97
N PRO A 171 -5.48 -4.83 -15.44
CA PRO A 171 -5.63 -5.09 -16.86
C PRO A 171 -6.03 -3.86 -17.68
N ASP A 172 -6.64 -2.86 -17.07
CA ASP A 172 -7.13 -1.62 -17.68
C ASP A 172 -6.10 -0.48 -17.68
N LYS A 173 -4.96 -0.67 -17.01
CA LYS A 173 -3.94 0.36 -16.86
C LYS A 173 -3.09 0.51 -18.12
N PRO A 174 -2.51 1.70 -18.38
CA PRO A 174 -1.75 1.96 -19.61
C PRO A 174 -0.51 1.07 -19.79
N VAL A 175 -0.03 0.44 -18.70
CA VAL A 175 1.08 -0.51 -18.70
C VAL A 175 0.70 -1.93 -19.12
N ALA A 176 -0.60 -2.26 -19.20
CA ALA A 176 -1.09 -3.59 -19.55
C ALA A 176 -0.59 -4.13 -20.90
N PRO A 177 -0.57 -3.36 -22.02
CA PRO A 177 -0.03 -3.86 -23.28
C PRO A 177 1.47 -4.20 -23.19
N ASP A 178 2.26 -3.36 -22.51
CA ASP A 178 3.68 -3.63 -22.31
C ASP A 178 3.87 -4.90 -21.47
N ALA A 179 3.07 -5.06 -20.41
CA ALA A 179 3.09 -6.26 -19.57
C ALA A 179 2.76 -7.53 -20.38
N LEU A 180 1.74 -7.53 -21.23
CA LEU A 180 1.43 -8.67 -22.12
C LEU A 180 2.57 -8.99 -23.07
N TYR A 181 3.17 -7.97 -23.68
CA TYR A 181 4.28 -8.16 -24.59
C TYR A 181 5.49 -8.79 -23.89
N PHE A 182 5.89 -8.26 -22.73
CA PHE A 182 6.99 -8.83 -21.96
C PHE A 182 6.65 -10.20 -21.33
N LEU A 183 5.39 -10.47 -21.03
CA LEU A 183 4.93 -11.79 -20.59
C LEU A 183 5.12 -12.81 -21.73
N ALA A 184 4.71 -12.47 -22.95
CA ALA A 184 4.92 -13.31 -24.12
C ALA A 184 6.41 -13.53 -24.42
N LEU A 185 7.23 -12.48 -24.34
CA LEU A 185 8.69 -12.61 -24.45
C LEU A 185 9.25 -13.56 -23.39
N SER A 186 8.83 -13.40 -22.14
CA SER A 186 9.30 -14.26 -21.04
C SER A 186 8.94 -15.72 -21.27
N TYR A 187 7.73 -16.02 -21.77
CA TYR A 187 7.35 -17.40 -22.11
C TYR A 187 8.10 -17.95 -23.32
N HIS A 188 8.39 -17.12 -24.32
CA HIS A 188 9.20 -17.52 -25.46
C HIS A 188 10.62 -17.94 -25.01
N GLU A 189 11.25 -17.12 -24.16
CA GLU A 189 12.57 -17.42 -23.60
C GLU A 189 12.58 -18.67 -22.70
N LEU A 190 11.44 -19.00 -22.08
CA LEU A 190 11.23 -20.26 -21.35
C LEU A 190 10.96 -21.47 -22.26
N GLY A 191 10.82 -21.27 -23.58
CA GLY A 191 10.45 -22.31 -24.55
C GLY A 191 8.96 -22.67 -24.58
N ALA A 192 8.12 -21.93 -23.86
CA ALA A 192 6.67 -22.08 -23.85
C ALA A 192 6.02 -21.27 -24.98
N ASP A 193 6.38 -21.60 -26.23
CA ASP A 193 5.98 -20.83 -27.42
C ASP A 193 4.45 -20.79 -27.64
N ASP A 194 3.72 -21.84 -27.22
CA ASP A 194 2.25 -21.84 -27.29
C ASP A 194 1.66 -20.76 -26.35
N TRP A 195 2.16 -20.64 -25.11
CA TRP A 195 1.71 -19.59 -24.17
C TRP A 195 2.13 -18.20 -24.63
N ALA A 196 3.29 -18.07 -25.25
CA ALA A 196 3.72 -16.82 -25.86
C ALA A 196 2.75 -16.40 -26.98
N ALA A 197 2.38 -17.32 -27.87
CA ALA A 197 1.45 -17.05 -28.97
C ALA A 197 0.05 -16.64 -28.46
N ASP A 198 -0.46 -17.29 -27.42
CA ASP A 198 -1.75 -16.95 -26.81
C ASP A 198 -1.75 -15.51 -26.26
N ASN A 199 -0.69 -15.10 -25.56
CA ASN A 199 -0.56 -13.75 -25.02
C ASN A 199 -0.39 -12.68 -26.12
N LEU A 200 0.31 -13.01 -27.22
CA LEU A 200 0.44 -12.10 -28.37
C LEU A 200 -0.88 -11.95 -29.13
N THR A 201 -1.66 -13.02 -29.22
CA THR A 201 -3.02 -12.98 -29.79
C THR A 201 -3.89 -12.06 -28.95
N LEU A 202 -3.88 -12.25 -27.63
CA LEU A 202 -4.60 -11.38 -26.70
C LEU A 202 -4.15 -9.91 -26.80
N LEU A 203 -2.85 -9.65 -26.96
CA LEU A 203 -2.30 -8.30 -27.17
C LEU A 203 -2.86 -7.67 -28.45
N ALA A 204 -2.89 -8.42 -29.55
CA ALA A 204 -3.40 -7.94 -30.84
C ALA A 204 -4.91 -7.65 -30.80
N GLU A 205 -5.67 -8.47 -30.09
CA GLU A 205 -7.12 -8.31 -29.93
C GLU A 205 -7.48 -7.12 -29.03
N LYS A 206 -6.86 -7.03 -27.85
CA LYS A 206 -7.22 -6.02 -26.84
C LYS A 206 -6.54 -4.67 -27.05
N TYR A 207 -5.31 -4.66 -27.58
CA TYR A 207 -4.48 -3.46 -27.66
C TYR A 207 -3.88 -3.22 -29.05
N PRO A 208 -4.69 -3.18 -30.12
CA PRO A 208 -4.20 -3.07 -31.51
C PRO A 208 -3.42 -1.79 -31.81
N THR A 209 -3.69 -0.70 -31.07
CA THR A 209 -3.07 0.62 -31.26
C THR A 209 -1.91 0.88 -30.28
N SER A 210 -1.54 -0.10 -29.45
CA SER A 210 -0.44 0.06 -28.50
C SER A 210 0.92 0.13 -29.21
N LYS A 211 1.90 0.78 -28.56
CA LYS A 211 3.25 0.94 -29.12
C LYS A 211 3.91 -0.42 -29.41
N VAL A 212 3.69 -1.41 -28.54
CA VAL A 212 4.22 -2.77 -28.64
C VAL A 212 3.43 -3.69 -29.58
N ALA A 213 2.29 -3.24 -30.14
CA ALA A 213 1.46 -4.09 -31.01
C ALA A 213 2.18 -4.50 -32.30
N ALA A 214 3.03 -3.63 -32.86
CA ALA A 214 3.82 -3.96 -34.05
C ALA A 214 4.89 -5.02 -33.74
N ASP A 215 5.59 -4.85 -32.62
CA ASP A 215 6.61 -5.79 -32.16
C ASP A 215 6.01 -7.15 -31.81
N GLY A 216 4.86 -7.15 -31.12
CA GLY A 216 4.11 -8.37 -30.80
C GLY A 216 3.66 -9.15 -32.03
N ARG A 217 3.14 -8.47 -33.06
CA ARG A 217 2.79 -9.11 -34.35
C ARG A 217 4.02 -9.71 -35.04
N SER A 218 5.15 -9.01 -34.98
CA SER A 218 6.41 -9.50 -35.56
C SER A 218 6.93 -10.73 -34.84
N LEU A 219 6.84 -10.78 -33.50
CA LEU A 219 7.20 -11.95 -32.71
C LEU A 219 6.26 -13.14 -33.01
N MET A 220 4.96 -12.90 -33.09
CA MET A 220 3.97 -13.94 -33.41
C MET A 220 4.23 -14.60 -34.77
N ALA A 221 4.60 -13.81 -35.79
CA ALA A 221 4.98 -14.33 -37.10
C ALA A 221 6.24 -15.23 -37.04
N LYS A 222 7.25 -14.86 -36.23
CA LYS A 222 8.45 -15.69 -36.02
C LYS A 222 8.11 -17.02 -35.37
N LEU A 223 7.22 -17.03 -34.38
CA LEU A 223 6.78 -18.26 -33.70
C LEU A 223 6.03 -19.21 -34.65
N GLY A 224 5.19 -18.67 -35.54
CA GLY A 224 4.46 -19.46 -36.55
C GLY A 224 5.39 -20.21 -37.50
N ASN A 225 6.45 -19.55 -37.98
CA ASN A 225 7.43 -20.18 -38.89
C ASN A 225 8.24 -21.30 -38.19
N LYS A 226 8.59 -21.12 -36.91
CA LYS A 226 9.30 -22.16 -36.14
C LYS A 226 8.47 -23.44 -35.98
N LYS A 227 7.14 -23.29 -35.83
CA LYS A 227 6.21 -24.43 -35.74
C LYS A 227 6.13 -25.20 -37.06
N SER A 228 6.13 -24.51 -38.21
CA SER A 228 6.19 -25.18 -39.52
C SER A 228 7.51 -25.92 -39.75
N ASP A 229 8.65 -25.36 -39.33
CA ASP A 229 9.96 -26.00 -39.50
C ASP A 229 10.08 -27.28 -38.67
N THR A 230 9.50 -27.29 -37.46
CA THR A 230 9.47 -28.47 -36.59
C THR A 230 8.54 -29.57 -37.14
N MET A 231 7.47 -29.21 -37.87
CA MET A 231 6.58 -30.19 -38.52
C MET A 231 7.19 -30.82 -39.77
N ILE A 232 8.15 -30.16 -40.44
CA ILE A 232 8.88 -30.71 -41.59
C ILE A 232 9.95 -31.72 -41.15
N ALA A 233 10.48 -31.60 -39.93
CA ALA A 233 11.53 -32.49 -39.42
C ALA A 233 11.04 -33.82 -38.80
N LYS A 234 9.73 -34.14 -38.88
CA LYS A 234 9.20 -35.43 -38.41
C LYS A 234 9.28 -36.50 -39.50
N ASP A 235 10.50 -36.80 -39.95
CA ASP A 235 10.76 -37.94 -40.82
C ASP A 235 10.60 -39.27 -40.08
N SER A 236 10.10 -40.25 -40.82
CA SER A 236 9.41 -41.47 -40.40
C SER A 236 10.31 -42.63 -39.94
N SER A 237 11.32 -42.38 -39.10
CA SER A 237 12.23 -43.45 -38.64
C SER A 237 12.32 -43.61 -37.12
N ALA A 238 11.18 -43.52 -36.43
CA ALA A 238 11.09 -44.04 -35.07
C ALA A 238 10.84 -45.56 -35.14
N THR A 239 11.89 -46.36 -34.99
CA THR A 239 11.73 -47.78 -34.66
C THR A 239 11.12 -47.89 -33.26
N PRO A 240 10.16 -48.80 -33.03
CA PRO A 240 9.58 -48.98 -31.72
C PRO A 240 10.64 -49.63 -30.81
N PHE A 241 11.08 -48.89 -29.80
CA PHE A 241 11.91 -49.44 -28.73
C PHE A 241 11.03 -50.32 -27.84
N SER A 242 10.89 -51.60 -28.21
CA SER A 242 10.29 -52.62 -27.35
C SER A 242 11.37 -53.16 -26.41
N ASP A 243 11.47 -52.57 -25.23
CA ASP A 243 12.13 -53.24 -24.09
C ASP A 243 11.38 -52.86 -22.81
N ALA A 244 10.25 -53.55 -22.60
CA ALA A 244 9.63 -53.63 -21.30
C ALA A 244 10.50 -54.53 -20.40
N ARG A 245 11.34 -53.93 -19.55
CA ARG A 245 11.85 -54.63 -18.37
C ARG A 245 10.93 -54.33 -17.18
N PRO A 246 10.46 -55.35 -16.45
CA PRO A 246 9.62 -55.12 -15.27
C PRO A 246 10.46 -54.48 -14.16
N TYR A 247 10.08 -53.28 -13.74
CA TYR A 247 10.56 -52.69 -12.49
C TYR A 247 9.94 -53.46 -11.31
N ALA A 248 10.79 -54.15 -10.54
CA ALA A 248 10.43 -54.65 -9.23
C ALA A 248 10.36 -53.47 -8.22
N PRO A 249 9.43 -53.47 -7.26
CA PRO A 249 9.32 -52.39 -6.28
C PRO A 249 10.44 -52.52 -5.23
N SER A 250 11.41 -51.61 -5.25
CA SER A 250 12.39 -51.47 -4.16
C SER A 250 11.78 -50.64 -3.04
N SER A 251 11.35 -51.31 -1.98
CA SER A 251 11.03 -50.73 -0.68
C SER A 251 12.32 -50.38 0.07
N SER A 252 12.66 -49.10 0.15
CA SER A 252 13.55 -48.56 1.20
C SER A 252 13.48 -47.04 1.19
N SER A 253 12.56 -46.48 1.96
CA SER A 253 12.60 -45.07 2.38
C SER A 253 13.61 -44.92 3.52
N PRO A 254 14.59 -44.00 3.45
CA PRO A 254 15.42 -43.68 4.59
C PRO A 254 14.66 -42.78 5.58
N ASP A 255 14.67 -43.17 6.85
CA ASP A 255 14.04 -42.50 7.97
C ASP A 255 14.50 -41.04 8.11
N LEU A 256 13.54 -40.11 8.12
CA LEU A 256 13.74 -38.73 8.56
C LEU A 256 13.72 -38.69 10.10
N PRO A 257 14.62 -37.96 10.76
CA PRO A 257 14.63 -37.86 12.22
C PRO A 257 13.42 -37.08 12.73
N ALA A 258 12.76 -37.64 13.75
CA ALA A 258 11.58 -37.10 14.41
C ALA A 258 11.87 -35.76 15.10
N ILE A 259 11.01 -34.77 14.84
CA ILE A 259 10.93 -33.51 15.57
C ILE A 259 10.22 -33.78 16.91
N PRO A 260 10.77 -33.41 18.08
CA PRO A 260 10.10 -33.62 19.35
C PRO A 260 8.87 -32.70 19.51
N ASN A 261 7.74 -33.34 19.86
CA ASN A 261 6.46 -32.73 20.18
C ASN A 261 6.57 -31.66 21.28
N ALA A 262 6.13 -30.44 20.97
CA ALA A 262 5.78 -29.43 21.96
C ALA A 262 4.31 -29.61 22.34
N ALA A 263 4.04 -30.40 23.38
CA ALA A 263 2.75 -30.42 24.07
C ALA A 263 2.90 -30.96 25.50
N SER A 264 3.25 -30.07 26.44
CA SER A 264 2.80 -30.17 27.84
C SER A 264 3.14 -28.88 28.61
N ALA A 265 2.16 -28.00 28.77
CA ALA A 265 1.93 -27.20 29.98
C ALA A 265 0.80 -26.18 29.73
N PHE A 266 -0.44 -26.64 29.64
CA PHE A 266 -1.58 -25.81 30.03
C PHE A 266 -2.47 -26.66 30.92
N SER A 267 -2.40 -26.38 32.22
CA SER A 267 -3.29 -26.93 33.23
C SER A 267 -4.72 -26.45 32.96
N ALA A 268 -5.62 -27.40 32.72
CA ALA A 268 -7.04 -27.18 32.80
C ALA A 268 -7.48 -27.24 34.27
N ASN A 269 -8.03 -26.15 34.79
CA ASN A 269 -9.00 -26.23 35.88
C ASN A 269 -10.40 -26.06 35.30
N VAL A 270 -11.10 -27.19 35.36
CA VAL A 270 -12.53 -27.44 35.31
C VAL A 270 -13.37 -26.26 35.84
N LEU A 271 -14.38 -25.83 35.07
CA LEU A 271 -15.78 -25.80 35.50
C LEU A 271 -16.68 -25.75 34.25
N GLY A 272 -17.66 -26.65 34.23
CA GLY A 272 -18.38 -27.05 33.03
C GLY A 272 -19.44 -26.08 32.54
N GLN A 273 -19.84 -26.29 31.29
CA GLN A 273 -21.22 -26.17 30.84
C GLN A 273 -21.39 -26.94 29.53
N SER A 274 -22.49 -27.68 29.47
CA SER A 274 -22.92 -28.60 28.43
C SER A 274 -23.27 -27.87 27.12
N PHE A 275 -22.63 -28.25 26.02
CA PHE A 275 -23.05 -27.84 24.68
C PHE A 275 -24.24 -28.69 24.22
N THR A 276 -25.42 -28.11 24.24
CA THR A 276 -26.60 -28.62 23.52
C THR A 276 -26.45 -28.24 22.05
N ALA A 277 -26.36 -29.24 21.18
CA ALA A 277 -26.45 -29.05 19.74
C ALA A 277 -27.86 -28.60 19.35
N CYS A 278 -27.97 -27.51 18.59
CA CYS A 278 -29.22 -27.17 17.89
C CYS A 278 -28.95 -27.10 16.38
N ARG A 279 -29.54 -28.06 15.67
CA ARG A 279 -29.61 -28.13 14.21
C ARG A 279 -30.88 -27.41 13.73
N LEU A 280 -30.77 -26.83 12.54
CA LEU A 280 -31.83 -26.47 11.57
C LEU A 280 -32.52 -25.10 11.71
N GLY A 281 -32.17 -24.22 10.77
CA GLY A 281 -33.09 -23.56 9.82
C GLY A 281 -34.38 -22.91 10.31
N ALA A 282 -34.41 -21.57 10.34
CA ALA A 282 -35.46 -20.72 9.74
C ALA A 282 -35.22 -19.25 10.11
N TRP A 283 -35.71 -18.37 9.26
CA TRP A 283 -35.61 -16.91 9.29
C TRP A 283 -36.20 -16.27 10.57
N CYS A 284 -35.48 -15.30 11.12
CA CYS A 284 -35.89 -13.91 11.40
C CYS A 284 -34.64 -13.11 11.76
#